data_AF-A0A497QCE5-F1
#
_entry.id   AF-A0A497QCE5-F1
#
_cell.length_a   1.000
_cell.length_b   1.000
_cell.length_c   1.000
_cell.angle_alpha   90.00
_cell.angle_beta   90.00
_cell.angle_gamma   90.00
#
_symmetry.space_group_name_H-M   'P 1'
#
loop_
_entity.id
_entity.type
_entity.pdbx_description
1 polymer ?
#
loop_
_entity_poly.entity_id
_entity_poly.type
_entity_poly.pdbx_seq_one_letter_code
_entity_poly.pdbx_strand_id
1 'polypeptide(L)'
;METEDILHRLQDILDAVEQKHGECAEGFERFQVALTGVLRLLSTGEDTLRELHGSPDAVKGYILRALSLLRSQTDQMWQDIATSIAALSEDLRK
;
A
#
# COMPACT_ATOMS: atom_id res chain seq x y z
N MET A 1 16.80 -30.26 -2.92
CA MET A 1 16.08 -29.69 -1.75
C MET A 1 15.09 -30.73 -1.28
N GLU A 2 14.91 -30.92 0.04
CA GLU A 2 13.91 -31.87 0.52
C GLU A 2 12.50 -31.30 0.33
N THR A 3 11.51 -32.17 0.11
CA THR A 3 10.12 -31.76 -0.12
C THR A 3 9.55 -30.93 1.04
N GLU A 4 9.99 -31.23 2.26
CA GLU A 4 9.57 -30.52 3.47
C GLU A 4 10.06 -29.06 3.49
N ASP A 5 11.30 -28.81 3.05
CA ASP A 5 11.84 -27.45 2.91
C ASP A 5 11.08 -26.62 1.86
N ILE A 6 10.69 -27.26 0.75
CA ILE A 6 9.89 -26.62 -0.30
C ILE A 6 8.54 -26.19 0.25
N LEU A 7 7.88 -27.09 0.96
CA LEU A 7 6.57 -26.83 1.56
C LEU A 7 6.63 -25.71 2.59
N HIS A 8 7.67 -25.69 3.44
CA HIS A 8 7.85 -24.63 4.43
C HIS A 8 8.04 -23.26 3.77
N ARG A 9 8.92 -23.17 2.75
CA ARG A 9 9.15 -21.92 2.02
C ARG A 9 7.92 -21.43 1.25
N LEU A 10 7.12 -22.35 0.70
CA LEU A 10 5.85 -21.98 0.07
C LEU A 10 4.85 -21.44 1.09
N GLN A 11 4.79 -22.04 2.28
CA GLN A 11 3.96 -21.55 3.36
C GLN A 11 4.39 -20.14 3.79
N ASP A 12 5.69 -19.91 3.97
CA ASP A 12 6.21 -18.57 4.31
C ASP A 12 5.82 -17.51 3.27
N ILE A 13 5.88 -17.86 1.98
CA ILE A 13 5.47 -16.96 0.89
C ILE A 13 3.96 -16.70 0.95
N LEU A 14 3.13 -17.70 1.20
CA LEU A 14 1.68 -17.55 1.32
C LEU A 14 1.32 -16.65 2.51
N ASP A 15 1.93 -16.87 3.66
CA ASP A 15 1.72 -16.07 4.87
C ASP A 15 2.14 -14.61 4.62
N ALA A 16 3.27 -14.40 3.94
CA ALA A 16 3.72 -13.08 3.53
C ALA A 16 2.73 -12.41 2.55
N VAL A 17 2.18 -13.14 1.58
CA VAL A 17 1.16 -12.62 0.66
C VAL A 17 -0.09 -12.18 1.42
N GLU A 18 -0.58 -12.99 2.36
CA GLU A 18 -1.77 -12.68 3.13
C GLU A 18 -1.55 -11.46 4.02
N GLN A 19 -0.42 -11.40 4.72
CA GLN A 19 -0.04 -10.24 5.54
C GLN A 19 0.04 -8.97 4.68
N LYS A 20 0.75 -9.03 3.55
CA LYS A 20 0.93 -7.87 2.66
C LYS A 20 -0.38 -7.42 2.03
N HIS A 21 -1.27 -8.36 1.71
CA HIS A 21 -2.62 -8.04 1.25
C HIS A 21 -3.42 -7.29 2.32
N GLY A 22 -3.35 -7.73 3.59
CA GLY A 22 -3.97 -7.05 4.73
C GLY A 22 -3.43 -5.62 4.94
N GLU A 23 -2.10 -5.46 4.94
CA GLU A 23 -1.43 -4.15 5.04
C GLU A 23 -1.86 -3.20 3.90
N CYS A 24 -1.99 -3.73 2.68
CA CYS A 24 -2.44 -2.97 1.52
C CYS A 24 -3.89 -2.51 1.67
N ALA A 25 -4.79 -3.42 2.08
CA ALA A 25 -6.21 -3.11 2.30
C ALA A 25 -6.38 -2.02 3.36
N GLU A 26 -5.66 -2.12 4.48
CA GLU A 26 -5.69 -1.11 5.55
C GLU A 26 -5.16 0.26 5.04
N GLY A 27 -4.09 0.26 4.26
CA GLY A 27 -3.55 1.47 3.63
C GLY A 27 -4.57 2.16 2.71
N PHE A 28 -5.29 1.39 1.89
CA PHE A 28 -6.35 1.90 1.03
C PHE A 28 -7.56 2.43 1.81
N GLU A 29 -7.97 1.76 2.89
CA GLU A 29 -9.05 2.24 3.75
C GLU A 29 -8.71 3.59 4.39
N ARG A 30 -7.50 3.71 4.97
CA ARG A 30 -7.01 4.98 5.53
C ARG A 30 -6.97 6.09 4.49
N PHE A 31 -6.53 5.77 3.26
CA PHE A 31 -6.53 6.72 2.15
C PHE A 31 -7.94 7.16 1.76
N GLN A 32 -8.91 6.25 1.69
CA GLN A 32 -10.31 6.58 1.40
C GLN A 32 -10.91 7.51 2.46
N VAL A 33 -10.63 7.28 3.74
CA VAL A 33 -11.05 8.17 4.84
C VAL A 33 -10.45 9.57 4.66
N ALA A 34 -9.14 9.65 4.40
CA ALA A 34 -8.45 10.92 4.17
C ALA A 34 -9.01 11.67 2.94
N LEU A 35 -9.20 10.97 1.82
CA LEU A 35 -9.77 11.52 0.58
C LEU A 35 -11.17 12.07 0.82
N THR A 36 -12.03 11.32 1.51
CA THR A 36 -13.39 11.74 1.83
C THR A 36 -13.38 13.00 2.70
N GLY A 37 -12.51 13.05 3.72
CA GLY A 37 -12.32 14.21 4.57
C GLY A 37 -11.89 15.45 3.77
N VAL A 38 -10.93 15.29 2.86
CA VAL A 38 -10.45 16.36 1.98
C VAL A 38 -11.54 16.85 1.02
N LEU A 39 -12.26 15.94 0.36
CA LEU A 39 -13.34 16.30 -0.55
C LEU A 39 -14.45 17.07 0.18
N ARG A 40 -14.77 16.66 1.42
CA ARG A 40 -15.71 17.39 2.27
C ARG A 40 -15.20 18.79 2.63
N LEU A 41 -13.94 18.92 3.02
CA LEU A 41 -13.32 20.22 3.32
C LEU A 41 -13.33 21.16 2.12
N LEU A 42 -13.09 20.63 0.91
CA LEU A 42 -13.13 21.41 -0.32
C LEU A 42 -14.55 21.76 -0.75
N SER A 43 -15.57 20.98 -0.36
CA SER A 43 -16.98 21.24 -0.70
C SER A 43 -17.70 22.15 0.29
N THR A 44 -17.31 22.17 1.57
CA THR A 44 -17.91 23.04 2.60
C THR A 44 -17.48 24.50 2.52
N GLY A 45 -16.52 24.85 1.64
CA GLY A 45 -16.13 26.24 1.33
C GLY A 45 -14.77 26.66 1.87
N GLU A 46 -14.23 27.76 1.32
CA GLU A 46 -12.89 28.30 1.64
C GLU A 46 -12.74 28.74 3.10
N ASP A 47 -13.83 29.02 3.83
CA ASP A 47 -13.78 29.61 5.17
C ASP A 47 -13.12 28.68 6.19
N THR A 48 -13.47 27.39 6.22
CA THR A 48 -12.81 26.42 7.12
C THR A 48 -11.33 26.22 6.77
N LEU A 49 -10.98 26.24 5.48
CA LEU A 49 -9.57 26.15 5.06
C LEU A 49 -8.78 27.42 5.40
N ARG A 50 -9.39 28.59 5.25
CA ARG A 50 -8.81 29.88 5.64
C ARG A 50 -8.60 29.98 7.14
N GLU A 51 -9.57 29.55 7.95
CA GLU A 51 -9.47 29.52 9.42
C GLU A 51 -8.35 28.59 9.90
N LEU A 52 -8.08 27.52 9.15
CA LEU A 52 -6.97 26.59 9.41
C LEU A 52 -5.64 27.04 8.77
N HIS A 53 -5.57 28.25 8.20
CA HIS A 53 -4.42 28.76 7.45
C HIS A 53 -3.94 27.83 6.32
N GLY A 54 -4.85 27.02 5.77
CA GLY A 54 -4.59 26.10 4.68
C GLY A 54 -4.92 26.69 3.30
N SER A 55 -4.38 26.08 2.24
CA SER A 55 -4.80 26.36 0.86
C SER A 55 -5.40 25.11 0.22
N PRO A 56 -6.43 25.26 -0.65
CA PRO A 56 -6.98 24.14 -1.41
C PRO A 56 -5.91 23.33 -2.16
N ASP A 57 -4.90 24.00 -2.71
CA ASP A 57 -3.81 23.36 -3.45
C ASP A 57 -2.88 22.54 -2.54
N ALA A 58 -2.63 23.00 -1.30
CA ALA A 58 -1.86 22.24 -0.33
C ALA A 58 -2.56 20.91 0.03
N VAL A 59 -3.89 20.95 0.19
CA VAL A 59 -4.70 19.78 0.54
C VAL A 59 -4.82 18.81 -0.65
N LYS A 60 -5.03 19.32 -1.87
CA LYS A 60 -4.97 18.49 -3.10
C LYS A 60 -3.60 17.82 -3.26
N GLY A 61 -2.52 18.59 -3.07
CA GLY A 61 -1.16 18.09 -3.13
C GLY A 61 -0.88 17.03 -2.07
N TYR A 62 -1.44 17.16 -0.87
CA TYR A 62 -1.36 16.14 0.18
C TYR A 62 -1.97 14.81 -0.27
N ILE A 63 -3.19 14.83 -0.83
CA ILE A 63 -3.85 13.62 -1.32
C ILE A 63 -3.06 12.95 -2.45
N LEU A 64 -2.56 13.73 -3.40
CA LEU A 64 -1.75 13.18 -4.51
C LEU A 64 -0.46 12.52 -4.00
N ARG A 65 0.21 13.13 -3.00
CA ARG A 65 1.37 12.53 -2.35
C ARG A 65 1.02 11.26 -1.60
N ALA A 66 -0.09 11.27 -0.85
CA ALA A 66 -0.56 10.09 -0.12
C ALA A 66 -0.87 8.92 -1.07
N LEU A 67 -1.55 9.19 -2.20
CA LEU A 67 -1.81 8.19 -3.22
C LEU A 67 -0.53 7.65 -3.87
N SER A 68 0.41 8.55 -4.19
CA SER A 68 1.69 8.17 -4.80
C SER A 68 2.52 7.30 -3.86
N LEU A 69 2.54 7.62 -2.57
CA LEU A 69 3.21 6.83 -1.55
C LEU A 69 2.55 5.45 -1.39
N LEU A 70 1.22 5.40 -1.28
CA LEU A 70 0.49 4.14 -1.16
C LEU A 70 0.76 3.23 -2.36
N ARG A 71 0.70 3.77 -3.58
CA ARG A 71 1.07 3.04 -4.79
C ARG A 71 2.50 2.50 -4.73
N SER A 72 3.47 3.35 -4.39
CA SER A 72 4.88 2.94 -4.32
C SER A 72 5.10 1.82 -3.29
N GLN A 73 4.39 1.88 -2.16
CA GLN A 73 4.44 0.84 -1.13
C GLN A 73 3.85 -0.46 -1.66
N THR A 74 2.65 -0.41 -2.25
CA THR A 74 2.00 -1.59 -2.85
C THR A 74 2.87 -2.23 -3.94
N ASP A 75 3.46 -1.43 -4.84
CA ASP A 75 4.34 -1.92 -5.90
C ASP A 75 5.57 -2.63 -5.30
N GLN A 76 6.21 -2.06 -4.28
CA GLN A 76 7.35 -2.67 -3.60
C GLN A 76 6.97 -4.00 -2.91
N MET A 77 5.83 -4.05 -2.23
CA MET A 77 5.36 -5.27 -1.55
C MET A 77 5.20 -6.43 -2.53
N TRP A 78 4.63 -6.18 -3.71
CA TRP A 78 4.47 -7.21 -4.75
C TRP A 78 5.80 -7.57 -5.42
N GLN A 79 6.72 -6.62 -5.57
CA GLN A 79 8.07 -6.88 -6.06
C GLN A 79 8.84 -7.82 -5.12
N ASP A 80 8.71 -7.64 -3.81
CA ASP A 80 9.35 -8.48 -2.80
C ASP A 80 8.81 -9.92 -2.86
N ILE A 81 7.48 -10.07 -2.96
CA ILE A 81 6.83 -11.38 -3.12
C ILE A 81 7.28 -12.07 -4.41
N ALA A 82 7.28 -11.34 -5.53
CA ALA A 82 7.72 -11.87 -6.82
C ALA A 82 9.19 -12.33 -6.78
N THR A 83 10.04 -11.60 -6.05
CA THR A 83 11.45 -11.94 -5.85
C THR A 83 11.61 -13.23 -5.04
N SER A 84 10.83 -13.39 -3.96
CA SER A 84 10.81 -14.62 -3.15
C SER A 84 10.37 -15.85 -3.96
N ILE A 85 9.32 -15.69 -4.79
CA ILE A 85 8.84 -16.75 -5.68
C ILE A 85 9.91 -17.11 -6.72
N ALA A 86 10.55 -16.11 -7.33
CA ALA A 86 11.61 -16.33 -8.32
C ALA A 86 12.81 -17.07 -7.72
N ALA A 87 13.23 -16.69 -6.50
CA ALA A 87 14.31 -17.37 -5.78
C ALA A 87 13.97 -18.84 -5.52
N LEU A 88 12.77 -19.13 -5.03
CA LEU A 88 12.32 -20.52 -4.83
C LEU A 88 12.27 -21.30 -6.15
N SER A 89 11.76 -20.69 -7.23
CA SER A 89 11.72 -21.35 -8.54
C SER A 89 13.11 -21.67 -9.09
N GLU A 90 14.10 -20.84 -8.82
CA GLU A 90 15.48 -21.07 -9.25
C GLU A 90 16.13 -22.20 -8.44
N ASP A 91 15.88 -22.24 -7.14
CA ASP A 91 16.37 -23.32 -6.27
C ASP A 91 15.76 -24.68 -6.63
N LEU A 92 14.53 -24.71 -7.15
CA LEU A 92 13.87 -25.92 -7.64
C LEU A 92 14.41 -26.43 -8.98
N ARG A 93 15.07 -25.59 -9.77
CA ARG A 93 15.67 -25.97 -11.07
C ARG A 93 17.08 -26.55 -10.93
N LYS A 94 17.74 -26.33 -9.79
CA LYS A 94 19.10 -26.81 -9.48
C LYS A 94 19.04 -28.17 -8.80
#